data_AF-A0A7L1KU75-F1
#
_entry.id   AF-A0A7L1KU75-F1
#
_cell.length_a   1.000
_cell.length_b   1.000
_cell.length_c   1.000
_cell.angle_alpha   90.00
_cell.angle_beta   90.00
_cell.angle_gamma   90.00
#
_symmetry.space_group_name_H-M   'P 1'
#
loop_
_entity.id
_entity.type
_entity.pdbx_description
1 polymer ?
#
loop_
_entity_poly.entity_id
_entity_poly.type
_entity_poly.pdbx_seq_one_letter_code
_entity_poly.pdbx_strand_id
1 'polypeptide(L)'
;SVSEWLRLLPFLGVLALLGYLAVRPFLPKKKQQKDSLINLKIQKENPKVVNEINIEDLCLTKAYCRCWRSKTFPVCDGSHNKHNELTGDNVGPLILKKKEV
;
A
#
# COMPACT_ATOMS: atom_id res chain seq x y z
N SER A 1 27.62 46.60 -18.58
CA SER A 1 26.20 47.01 -18.59
C SER A 1 25.35 45.91 -17.95
N VAL A 2 24.28 46.24 -17.20
CA VAL A 2 23.35 45.23 -16.63
C VAL A 2 22.78 44.30 -17.72
N SER A 3 22.69 44.79 -18.96
CA SER A 3 22.26 44.05 -20.13
C SER A 3 23.16 42.86 -20.52
N GLU A 4 24.44 42.87 -20.17
CA GLU A 4 25.36 41.76 -20.45
C GLU A 4 25.13 40.58 -19.50
N TRP A 5 24.81 40.88 -18.24
CA TRP A 5 24.43 39.87 -17.25
C TRP A 5 23.08 39.22 -17.59
N LEU A 6 22.13 40.00 -18.13
CA LEU A 6 20.84 39.51 -18.61
C LEU A 6 20.98 38.47 -19.76
N ARG A 7 22.04 38.56 -20.58
CA ARG A 7 22.30 37.57 -21.65
C ARG A 7 22.72 36.20 -21.15
N LEU A 8 23.18 36.08 -19.90
CA LEU A 8 23.60 34.82 -19.30
C LEU A 8 22.44 34.04 -18.65
N LEU A 9 21.32 34.70 -18.40
CA LEU A 9 20.11 34.08 -17.82
C LEU A 9 19.62 32.82 -18.55
N PRO A 10 19.54 32.76 -19.90
CA PRO A 10 19.11 31.54 -20.59
C PRO A 10 20.09 30.38 -20.37
N PHE A 11 21.40 30.65 -20.32
CA PHE A 11 22.40 29.62 -20.06
C PHE A 11 22.32 29.09 -18.63
N LEU A 12 22.12 29.96 -17.65
CA LEU A 12 21.89 29.58 -16.26
C LEU A 12 20.59 28.78 -16.11
N GLY A 13 19.53 29.17 -16.80
CA GLY A 13 18.26 28.44 -16.83
C GLY A 13 18.40 27.03 -17.41
N VAL A 14 19.16 26.88 -18.51
CA VAL A 14 19.45 25.56 -19.10
C VAL A 14 20.29 24.70 -18.16
N LEU A 15 21.34 25.25 -17.55
CA LEU A 15 22.17 24.50 -16.59
C LEU A 15 21.36 24.06 -15.35
N ALA A 16 20.51 24.94 -14.82
CA ALA A 16 19.63 24.61 -13.71
C ALA A 16 18.62 23.52 -14.08
N LEU A 17 18.03 23.59 -15.29
CA LEU A 17 17.09 22.58 -15.78
C LEU A 17 17.76 21.22 -15.96
N LEU A 18 18.94 21.16 -16.58
CA LEU A 18 19.70 19.92 -16.77
C LEU A 18 20.13 19.32 -15.43
N GLY A 19 20.64 20.16 -14.51
CA GLY A 19 20.97 19.72 -13.15
C GLY A 19 19.76 19.17 -12.40
N TYR A 20 18.61 19.85 -12.49
CA TYR A 20 17.37 19.37 -11.90
C TYR A 20 16.93 18.02 -12.48
N LEU A 21 16.95 17.86 -13.81
CA LEU A 21 16.57 16.59 -14.45
C LEU A 21 17.52 15.45 -14.09
N ALA A 22 18.81 15.72 -13.95
CA ALA A 22 19.81 14.74 -13.52
C ALA A 22 19.60 14.30 -12.06
N VAL A 23 19.21 15.21 -11.16
CA VAL A 23 19.02 14.93 -9.72
C VAL A 23 17.60 14.42 -9.40
N ARG A 24 16.59 14.76 -10.21
CA ARG A 24 15.18 14.36 -10.03
C ARG A 24 14.94 12.86 -9.78
N PRO A 25 15.59 11.89 -10.44
CA PRO A 25 15.38 10.47 -10.13
C PRO A 25 15.94 10.04 -8.78
N PHE A 26 16.90 10.79 -8.21
CA PHE A 26 17.51 10.53 -6.90
C PHE A 26 16.80 11.24 -5.75
N LEU A 27 15.92 12.22 -6.04
CA LEU A 27 15.12 12.86 -5.02
C LEU A 27 14.00 11.93 -4.56
N PRO A 28 13.80 11.76 -3.23
CA PRO A 28 12.70 10.95 -2.71
C PRO A 28 11.37 11.56 -3.15
N LYS A 29 10.63 10.85 -4.00
CA LYS A 29 9.25 11.24 -4.32
C LYS A 29 8.44 11.20 -3.03
N LYS A 30 7.71 12.29 -2.70
CA LYS A 30 6.63 12.22 -1.70
C LYS A 30 5.67 11.12 -2.17
N LYS A 31 5.62 10.00 -1.44
CA LYS A 31 4.70 8.89 -1.69
C LYS A 31 3.29 9.47 -1.76
N GLN A 32 2.70 9.45 -2.95
CA GLN A 32 1.33 9.88 -3.15
C GLN A 32 0.44 8.94 -2.32
N GLN A 33 -0.54 9.53 -1.61
CA GLN A 33 -1.39 8.94 -0.58
C GLN A 33 -2.12 7.61 -0.94
N LYS A 34 -2.02 7.12 -2.19
CA LYS A 34 -2.48 5.78 -2.61
C LYS A 34 -1.89 4.65 -1.76
N ASP A 35 -0.71 4.86 -1.18
CA ASP A 35 -0.04 3.89 -0.32
C ASP A 35 -0.72 3.70 1.05
N SER A 36 -1.73 4.50 1.39
CA SER A 36 -2.51 4.34 2.63
C SER A 36 -3.70 3.38 2.50
N LEU A 37 -4.11 3.02 1.28
CA LEU A 37 -5.29 2.16 1.09
C LEU A 37 -4.98 0.71 1.46
N ILE A 38 -5.63 0.24 2.52
CA ILE A 38 -5.48 -1.15 3.00
C ILE A 38 -6.16 -2.11 2.02
N ASN A 39 -7.44 -1.91 1.71
CA ASN A 39 -8.18 -2.70 0.74
C ASN A 39 -7.96 -2.14 -0.68
N LEU A 40 -7.46 -2.96 -1.61
CA LEU A 40 -7.21 -2.54 -3.00
C LEU A 40 -8.30 -2.99 -3.99
N LYS A 41 -8.97 -4.12 -3.74
CA LYS A 41 -9.81 -4.79 -4.77
C LYS A 41 -11.12 -5.40 -4.26
N ILE A 42 -11.26 -5.63 -2.95
CA ILE A 42 -12.39 -6.42 -2.41
C ILE A 42 -13.61 -5.51 -2.28
N GLN A 43 -14.72 -5.87 -2.93
CA GLN A 43 -16.05 -5.24 -2.78
C GLN A 43 -16.01 -3.70 -2.73
N LYS A 44 -15.48 -3.07 -3.79
CA LYS A 44 -15.25 -1.62 -3.83
C LYS A 44 -16.53 -0.80 -4.01
N GLU A 45 -17.56 -1.44 -4.52
CA GLU A 45 -18.94 -0.97 -4.58
C GLU A 45 -19.60 -0.85 -3.21
N ASN A 46 -19.11 -1.60 -2.20
CA ASN A 46 -19.63 -1.54 -0.85
C ASN A 46 -18.89 -0.44 -0.05
N PRO A 47 -19.58 0.60 0.45
CA PRO A 47 -18.94 1.68 1.21
C PRO A 47 -18.30 1.18 2.52
N LYS A 48 -18.77 0.06 3.07
CA LYS A 48 -18.22 -0.57 4.28
C LYS A 48 -18.41 -2.09 4.22
N VAL A 49 -17.33 -2.79 3.90
CA VAL A 49 -17.32 -4.26 3.87
C VAL A 49 -17.27 -4.82 5.29
N VAL A 50 -18.28 -5.62 5.64
CA VAL A 50 -18.44 -6.31 6.93
C VAL A 50 -18.69 -7.79 6.64
N ASN A 51 -18.14 -8.69 7.45
CA ASN A 51 -18.37 -10.13 7.36
C ASN A 51 -18.86 -10.66 8.69
N GLU A 52 -19.98 -11.37 8.67
CA GLU A 52 -20.56 -12.04 9.83
C GLU A 52 -20.06 -13.49 9.89
N ILE A 53 -19.79 -13.96 11.10
CA ILE A 53 -19.28 -15.31 11.37
C ILE A 53 -20.06 -15.85 12.56
N ASN A 54 -20.84 -16.91 12.33
CA ASN A 54 -21.45 -17.68 13.40
C ASN A 54 -20.38 -18.60 14.01
N ILE A 55 -20.27 -18.57 15.34
CA ILE A 55 -19.24 -19.33 16.06
C ILE A 55 -19.62 -20.83 16.09
N GLU A 56 -20.90 -21.12 16.03
CA GLU A 56 -21.49 -22.46 16.07
C GLU A 56 -21.07 -23.29 14.84
N ASP A 57 -20.98 -22.63 13.68
CA ASP A 57 -20.61 -23.22 12.38
C ASP A 57 -19.11 -23.49 12.24
N LEU A 58 -18.29 -23.13 13.24
CA LEU A 58 -16.86 -23.40 13.23
C LEU A 58 -16.60 -24.89 13.55
N CYS A 59 -15.93 -25.59 12.62
CA CYS A 59 -15.61 -27.00 12.80
C CYS A 59 -14.55 -27.23 13.90
N LEU A 60 -13.41 -26.51 13.88
CA LEU A 60 -12.32 -26.64 14.86
C LEU A 60 -11.55 -25.33 15.03
N THR A 61 -10.81 -24.95 13.99
CA THR A 61 -10.01 -23.73 13.95
C THR A 61 -10.14 -23.11 12.57
N LYS A 62 -10.38 -21.80 12.51
CA LYS A 62 -10.46 -21.08 11.24
C LYS A 62 -9.71 -19.76 11.32
N ALA A 63 -9.00 -19.43 10.24
CA ALA A 63 -8.22 -18.21 10.12
C ALA A 63 -8.97 -17.22 9.23
N TYR A 64 -9.10 -15.98 9.68
CA TYR A 64 -9.76 -14.90 8.96
C TYR A 64 -8.76 -13.81 8.56
N CYS A 65 -8.94 -13.28 7.35
CA CYS A 65 -8.04 -12.32 6.74
C CYS A 65 -8.16 -10.94 7.41
N ARG A 66 -7.02 -10.34 7.73
CA ARG A 66 -6.93 -8.92 8.15
C ARG A 66 -6.12 -8.04 7.19
N CYS A 67 -5.48 -8.65 6.19
CA CYS A 67 -4.61 -7.94 5.24
C CYS A 67 -5.32 -7.46 3.97
N TRP A 68 -6.57 -7.86 3.72
CA TRP A 68 -7.32 -7.54 2.49
C TRP A 68 -6.62 -7.97 1.19
N ARG A 69 -5.81 -9.03 1.24
CA ARG A 69 -5.14 -9.62 0.07
C ARG A 69 -5.63 -11.03 -0.27
N SER A 70 -6.43 -11.64 0.61
CA SER A 70 -6.89 -13.01 0.42
C SER A 70 -7.81 -13.14 -0.78
N LYS A 71 -7.63 -14.21 -1.57
CA LYS A 71 -8.52 -14.58 -2.66
C LYS A 71 -9.80 -15.24 -2.17
N THR A 72 -9.78 -15.85 -0.97
CA THR A 72 -10.94 -16.48 -0.32
C THR A 72 -11.49 -15.62 0.81
N PHE A 73 -11.32 -14.29 0.71
CA PHE A 73 -11.81 -13.33 1.69
C PHE A 73 -13.31 -13.59 1.99
N PRO A 74 -13.72 -13.68 3.28
CA PRO A 74 -13.02 -13.23 4.49
C PRO A 74 -12.03 -14.22 5.13
N VAL A 75 -11.90 -15.43 4.60
CA VAL A 75 -10.97 -16.44 5.14
C VAL A 75 -9.53 -16.06 4.81
N CYS A 76 -8.57 -16.46 5.64
CA CYS A 76 -7.15 -16.30 5.34
C CYS A 76 -6.65 -17.47 4.48
N ASP A 77 -5.97 -17.16 3.38
CA ASP A 77 -5.32 -18.11 2.46
C ASP A 77 -3.78 -18.00 2.47
N GLY A 78 -3.21 -17.27 3.43
CA GLY A 78 -1.75 -17.03 3.50
C GLY A 78 -1.24 -15.86 2.65
N SER A 79 -2.09 -15.15 1.91
CA SER A 79 -1.67 -14.01 1.07
C SER A 79 -0.96 -12.87 1.82
N HIS A 80 -1.11 -12.81 3.16
CA HIS A 80 -0.39 -11.84 3.99
C HIS A 80 1.13 -12.04 3.97
N ASN A 81 1.64 -13.27 3.78
CA ASN A 81 3.07 -13.54 3.72
C ASN A 81 3.74 -12.77 2.57
N LYS A 82 3.18 -12.88 1.36
CA LYS A 82 3.67 -12.15 0.18
C LYS A 82 3.54 -10.64 0.36
N HIS A 83 2.48 -10.17 1.00
CA HIS A 83 2.31 -8.74 1.31
C HIS A 83 3.40 -8.24 2.26
N ASN A 84 3.66 -8.97 3.36
CA ASN A 84 4.70 -8.64 4.33
C ASN A 84 6.09 -8.62 3.69
N GLU A 85 6.42 -9.64 2.88
CA GLU A 85 7.70 -9.72 2.17
C GLU A 85 7.92 -8.52 1.23
N LEU A 86 6.91 -8.14 0.45
CA LEU A 86 7.02 -7.05 -0.54
C LEU A 86 7.01 -5.65 0.07
N THR A 87 6.41 -5.48 1.25
CA THR A 87 6.17 -4.15 1.84
C THR A 87 6.97 -3.89 3.12
N GLY A 88 7.55 -4.93 3.72
CA GLY A 88 8.16 -4.87 5.06
C GLY A 88 7.12 -4.80 6.20
N ASP A 89 5.86 -5.13 5.93
CA ASP A 89 4.76 -5.15 6.90
C ASP A 89 4.78 -6.42 7.77
N ASN A 90 3.97 -6.46 8.82
CA ASN A 90 3.91 -7.56 9.80
C ASN A 90 2.49 -8.04 10.11
N VAL A 91 1.55 -7.87 9.18
CA VAL A 91 0.15 -8.28 9.38
C VAL A 91 -0.03 -9.80 9.39
N GLY A 92 -1.03 -10.27 10.10
CA GLY A 92 -1.40 -11.69 10.19
C GLY A 92 -2.91 -11.91 10.38
N PRO A 93 -3.39 -13.15 10.25
CA PRO A 93 -4.81 -13.46 10.37
C PRO A 93 -5.34 -13.34 11.81
N LEU A 94 -6.66 -13.31 11.94
CA LEU A 94 -7.36 -13.60 13.20
C LEU A 94 -7.65 -15.11 13.24
N ILE A 95 -7.19 -15.81 14.27
CA ILE A 95 -7.46 -17.24 14.43
C ILE A 95 -8.59 -17.42 15.44
N LEU A 96 -9.71 -17.99 14.98
CA LEU A 96 -10.82 -18.39 15.84
C LEU A 96 -10.72 -19.90 16.08
N LYS A 97 -10.65 -20.29 17.35
CA LYS A 97 -10.67 -21.69 17.77
C LYS A 97 -11.95 -21.94 18.54
N LYS A 98 -12.69 -22.98 18.16
CA LYS A 98 -13.81 -23.46 18.96
C LYS A 98 -13.22 -24.06 20.24
N LYS A 99 -13.69 -23.60 21.39
CA LYS A 99 -13.30 -24.19 22.67
C LYS A 99 -13.89 -25.59 22.73
N GLU A 100 -13.03 -26.60 22.92
CA GLU A 100 -13.49 -27.93 23.29
C GLU A 100 -14.03 -27.84 24.73
N VAL A 101 -15.28 -28.26 24.91
CA VAL A 101 -15.96 -28.32 26.22
C VAL A 101 -15.67 -29.67 26.84
#